data_AF-Q4DTW2-F1
#
_entry.id   AF-Q4DTW2-F1
#
_cell.length_a   1.000
_cell.length_b   1.000
_cell.length_c   1.000
_cell.angle_alpha   90.00
_cell.angle_beta   90.00
_cell.angle_gamma   90.00
#
_symmetry.space_group_name_H-M   'P 1'
#
loop_
_entity.id
_entity.type
_entity.pdbx_description
1 polymer ?
#
loop_
_entity_poly.entity_id
_entity_poly.type
_entity_poly.pdbx_seq_one_letter_code
_entity_poly.pdbx_strand_id
1 'polypeptide(L)'
;RVGASANDIVTNEWLQSTIEKIETVEYHEEVTVNGIRFQPFNAGHVLGAALFMVDIAGMKTLYTGDFSRVPDRHLLGAEVPSYSPDILIAESTNGIRELESREERETLFTTWVHDVVKGGGRCLVPVFALGRAQELLLILEEYWEAHKELQHIPIYYASSLAQRCMKLYQTFVSAMNDRVKQQHANHRNPFVFKYIHSLMETRSFEDTGPCVVLASPGMLQSGISLELFERWCGDRRNGIIIAGYCVDGTIAKDILTKPKEVTKPDGKVLPLRMRTIQSVSFSAHSDGRQTRDFIQALPKTQHVILVHGNVGAMGQLRNKLQQDFAERGMKVYSTRNQEAIRIPFSVQRTAKVMGALANSPARNGEFVSGALLVSGQHSYNIVHPTEIPLFTDLNVAQIQQAMVLPLPRYKSALEVLEVLRRYFAQSQMFEEITPQQQDAVADDSNGYEAQHTISTTRITVSDNVSVDVQQNARSQTTLTITWTASHRNDLIADVTCIALAKIMHLEHGADSTDFLPVDVSGNDRLFRLKCFHHMMSQFYPSVTTNLGTGVCTVELEDGQTATITDCIEIELDDNKKSSYFSAEVERLKMILKRVYLTLFPIPADQGWCDCGMIHGAEPLPEEAV
;
A
#
# COMPACT_ATOMS: atom_id res chain seq x y z
N ARG A 1 -0.72 31.87 -20.60
CA ARG A 1 -0.88 32.60 -19.32
C ARG A 1 -2.01 31.90 -18.58
N VAL A 2 -1.68 31.27 -17.45
CA VAL A 2 -2.65 30.95 -16.40
C VAL A 2 -2.61 32.18 -15.46
N GLY A 3 -3.74 32.76 -15.06
CA GLY A 3 -3.79 33.90 -14.15
C GLY A 3 -4.23 35.26 -14.74
N ALA A 4 -5.13 35.31 -15.73
CA ALA A 4 -5.65 36.59 -16.24
C ALA A 4 -7.03 36.98 -15.69
N SER A 5 -7.80 36.04 -15.13
CA SER A 5 -9.12 36.32 -14.54
C SER A 5 -9.09 36.14 -13.02
N ALA A 6 -9.90 36.91 -12.30
CA ALA A 6 -10.07 36.76 -10.84
C ALA A 6 -10.64 35.38 -10.43
N ASN A 7 -11.06 34.56 -11.40
CA ASN A 7 -11.55 33.20 -11.21
C ASN A 7 -10.46 32.14 -11.45
N ASP A 8 -9.23 32.54 -11.76
CA ASP A 8 -8.17 31.58 -12.02
C ASP A 8 -7.76 30.94 -10.70
N ILE A 9 -8.08 29.64 -10.56
CA ILE A 9 -7.84 28.86 -9.34
C ILE A 9 -6.35 28.83 -8.97
N VAL A 10 -5.46 28.93 -9.96
CA VAL A 10 -4.00 28.76 -9.80
C VAL A 10 -3.26 30.04 -10.19
N THR A 11 -2.46 30.58 -9.27
CA THR A 11 -1.51 31.68 -9.54
C THR A 11 -0.15 31.15 -10.00
N ASN A 12 0.67 31.99 -10.63
CA ASN A 12 2.02 31.58 -11.04
C ASN A 12 2.91 31.29 -9.81
N GLU A 13 2.75 32.03 -8.72
CA GLU A 13 3.48 31.80 -7.47
C GLU A 13 3.11 30.44 -6.87
N TRP A 14 1.81 30.11 -6.85
CA TRP A 14 1.37 28.80 -6.40
C TRP A 14 1.94 27.70 -7.30
N LEU A 15 1.85 27.84 -8.63
CA LEU A 15 2.43 26.89 -9.56
C LEU A 15 3.94 26.67 -9.32
N GLN A 16 4.73 27.74 -9.14
CA GLN A 16 6.16 27.61 -8.86
C GLN A 16 6.42 26.84 -7.55
N SER A 17 5.66 27.12 -6.49
CA SER A 17 5.79 26.41 -5.20
C SER A 17 5.47 24.91 -5.25
N THR A 18 4.76 24.45 -6.29
CA THR A 18 4.47 23.02 -6.47
C THR A 18 5.59 22.27 -7.16
N ILE A 19 6.43 22.94 -7.97
CA ILE A 19 7.49 22.30 -8.75
C ILE A 19 8.52 21.64 -7.82
N GLU A 20 8.88 22.28 -6.72
CA GLU A 20 9.84 21.75 -5.73
C GLU A 20 9.33 20.50 -4.99
N LYS A 21 8.03 20.20 -5.07
CA LYS A 21 7.41 19.02 -4.45
C LYS A 21 7.28 17.83 -5.41
N ILE A 22 7.65 18.01 -6.68
CA ILE A 22 7.55 16.97 -7.71
C ILE A 22 8.88 16.25 -7.79
N GLU A 23 8.88 14.97 -7.43
CA GLU A 23 10.01 14.07 -7.65
C GLU A 23 9.97 13.53 -9.09
N THR A 24 11.15 13.41 -9.71
CA THR A 24 11.30 12.84 -11.06
C THR A 24 11.75 11.40 -10.96
N VAL A 25 11.24 10.55 -11.85
CA VAL A 25 11.61 9.13 -11.94
C VAL A 25 12.00 8.82 -13.38
N GLU A 26 13.09 8.10 -13.56
CA GLU A 26 13.55 7.70 -14.89
C GLU A 26 12.73 6.53 -15.43
N TYR A 27 12.60 6.42 -16.75
CA TYR A 27 11.96 5.25 -17.36
C TYR A 27 12.67 3.96 -16.91
N HIS A 28 11.88 2.92 -16.65
CA HIS A 28 12.31 1.60 -16.19
C HIS A 28 12.90 1.55 -14.76
N GLU A 29 13.00 2.67 -14.05
CA GLU A 29 13.39 2.68 -12.64
C GLU A 29 12.24 2.19 -11.76
N GLU A 30 12.49 1.17 -10.92
CA GLU A 30 11.52 0.72 -9.93
C GLU A 30 11.70 1.50 -8.62
N VAL A 31 10.70 2.28 -8.23
CA VAL A 31 10.70 3.09 -7.02
C VAL A 31 9.72 2.50 -6.01
N THR A 32 10.09 2.47 -4.73
CA THR A 32 9.23 2.00 -3.63
C THR A 32 8.91 3.14 -2.69
N VAL A 33 7.62 3.46 -2.50
CA VAL A 33 7.14 4.46 -1.54
C VAL A 33 6.05 3.83 -0.67
N ASN A 34 6.25 3.81 0.65
CA ASN A 34 5.29 3.27 1.61
C ASN A 34 4.79 1.85 1.29
N GLY A 35 5.67 0.99 0.75
CA GLY A 35 5.34 -0.39 0.35
C GLY A 35 4.73 -0.53 -1.05
N ILE A 36 4.43 0.56 -1.74
CA ILE A 36 3.94 0.59 -3.12
C ILE A 36 5.15 0.66 -4.05
N ARG A 37 5.32 -0.34 -4.90
CA ARG A 37 6.31 -0.31 -5.98
C ARG A 37 5.68 0.28 -7.23
N PHE A 38 6.41 1.12 -7.95
CA PHE A 38 5.98 1.58 -9.27
C PHE A 38 7.15 1.76 -10.23
N GLN A 39 6.88 1.55 -11.51
CA GLN A 39 7.86 1.59 -12.59
C GLN A 39 7.22 2.24 -13.83
N PRO A 40 7.76 3.35 -14.35
CA PRO A 40 7.27 3.98 -15.57
C PRO A 40 7.88 3.36 -16.83
N PHE A 41 7.07 3.19 -17.87
CA PHE A 41 7.44 2.75 -19.23
C PHE A 41 7.10 3.84 -20.24
N ASN A 42 7.73 3.88 -21.41
CA ASN A 42 7.49 4.94 -22.39
C ASN A 42 6.08 4.80 -23.03
N ALA A 43 5.27 5.86 -23.05
CA ALA A 43 3.91 5.85 -23.62
C ALA A 43 3.81 6.34 -25.07
N GLY A 44 4.92 6.80 -25.67
CA GLY A 44 4.86 7.58 -26.89
C GLY A 44 4.02 8.85 -26.66
N HIS A 45 3.06 9.15 -27.53
CA HIS A 45 2.08 10.24 -27.40
C HIS A 45 2.65 11.67 -27.31
N VAL A 46 3.39 12.03 -26.25
CA VAL A 46 4.15 13.27 -26.10
C VAL A 46 5.49 12.99 -25.42
N LEU A 47 6.47 13.87 -25.62
CA LEU A 47 7.77 13.75 -24.95
C LEU A 47 7.58 13.72 -23.42
N GLY A 48 8.02 12.63 -22.77
CA GLY A 48 7.90 12.44 -21.33
C GLY A 48 6.66 11.67 -20.86
N ALA A 49 5.75 11.23 -21.75
CA ALA A 49 4.59 10.45 -21.35
C ALA A 49 4.98 9.03 -20.92
N ALA A 50 4.37 8.56 -19.83
CA ALA A 50 4.69 7.28 -19.22
C ALA A 50 3.45 6.42 -18.94
N LEU A 51 3.57 5.12 -19.15
CA LEU A 51 2.68 4.12 -18.54
C LEU A 51 3.24 3.75 -17.17
N PHE A 52 2.45 3.83 -16.12
CA PHE A 52 2.91 3.46 -14.77
C PHE A 52 2.42 2.05 -14.43
N MET A 53 3.35 1.13 -14.25
CA MET A 53 3.09 -0.14 -13.58
C MET A 53 3.18 0.08 -12.08
N VAL A 54 2.13 -0.28 -11.34
CA VAL A 54 2.05 -0.14 -9.88
C VAL A 54 1.81 -1.53 -9.29
N ASP A 55 2.64 -1.93 -8.33
CA ASP A 55 2.55 -3.21 -7.61
C ASP A 55 2.30 -2.93 -6.12
N ILE A 56 1.14 -3.42 -5.65
CA ILE A 56 0.72 -3.37 -4.25
C ILE A 56 0.44 -4.79 -3.80
N ALA A 57 1.23 -5.30 -2.84
CA ALA A 57 1.10 -6.66 -2.33
C ALA A 57 1.11 -7.77 -3.41
N GLY A 58 1.72 -7.54 -4.57
CA GLY A 58 1.76 -8.50 -5.69
C GLY A 58 0.64 -8.34 -6.72
N MET A 59 -0.37 -7.50 -6.46
CA MET A 59 -1.37 -7.10 -7.46
C MET A 59 -0.77 -6.00 -8.33
N LYS A 60 -0.59 -6.30 -9.62
CA LYS A 60 0.03 -5.38 -10.58
C LYS A 60 -1.03 -4.67 -11.41
N THR A 61 -0.99 -3.34 -11.41
CA THR A 61 -1.88 -2.49 -12.20
C THR A 61 -1.07 -1.63 -13.15
N LEU A 62 -1.37 -1.66 -14.44
CA LEU A 62 -0.76 -0.78 -15.44
C LEU A 62 -1.74 0.35 -15.78
N TYR A 63 -1.37 1.59 -15.55
CA TYR A 63 -2.09 2.77 -16.03
C TYR A 63 -1.40 3.35 -17.25
N THR A 64 -2.10 3.41 -18.40
CA THR A 64 -1.48 3.83 -19.67
C THR A 64 -1.28 5.33 -19.80
N GLY A 65 -2.05 6.14 -19.05
CA GLY A 65 -2.29 7.52 -19.46
C GLY A 65 -2.82 7.58 -20.90
N ASP A 66 -2.39 8.59 -21.65
CA ASP A 66 -2.55 8.65 -23.10
C ASP A 66 -1.30 8.05 -23.78
N PHE A 67 -1.49 7.12 -24.72
CA PHE A 67 -0.40 6.37 -25.34
C PHE A 67 -0.58 6.20 -26.85
N SER A 68 0.53 6.20 -27.59
CA SER A 68 0.57 5.93 -29.04
C SER A 68 1.44 4.73 -29.33
N ARG A 69 0.90 3.67 -29.94
CA ARG A 69 1.69 2.50 -30.33
C ARG A 69 2.55 2.73 -31.58
N VAL A 70 2.19 3.70 -32.41
CA VAL A 70 2.91 4.02 -33.65
C VAL A 70 3.97 5.09 -33.36
N PRO A 71 5.27 4.82 -33.64
CA PRO A 71 6.32 5.83 -33.56
C PRO A 71 6.08 6.98 -34.54
N ASP A 72 6.35 8.19 -34.11
CA ASP A 72 6.32 9.39 -34.96
C ASP A 72 7.75 9.76 -35.41
N ARG A 73 7.98 10.95 -35.97
CA ARG A 73 9.32 11.34 -36.45
C ARG A 73 10.33 11.50 -35.31
N HIS A 74 9.89 11.76 -34.08
CA HIS A 74 10.78 12.03 -32.94
C HIS A 74 10.54 11.17 -31.69
N LEU A 75 9.34 10.63 -31.48
CA LEU A 75 8.97 9.79 -30.36
C LEU A 75 8.99 8.32 -30.73
N LEU A 76 9.23 7.52 -29.69
CA LEU A 76 9.02 6.08 -29.70
C LEU A 76 7.52 5.78 -29.70
N GLY A 77 7.15 4.58 -30.15
CA GLY A 77 5.85 4.02 -29.82
C GLY A 77 5.84 3.57 -28.36
N ALA A 78 4.67 3.51 -27.75
CA ALA A 78 4.49 3.04 -26.38
C ALA A 78 5.13 1.67 -26.20
N GLU A 79 5.77 1.38 -25.07
CA GLU A 79 6.38 0.08 -24.80
C GLU A 79 5.32 -0.94 -24.37
N VAL A 80 5.56 -2.23 -24.63
CA VAL A 80 4.83 -3.32 -23.97
C VAL A 80 5.70 -3.79 -22.81
N PRO A 81 5.27 -3.66 -21.54
CA PRO A 81 6.03 -4.16 -20.41
C PRO A 81 6.37 -5.66 -20.55
N SER A 82 7.53 -6.07 -20.04
CA SER A 82 8.02 -7.46 -20.13
C SER A 82 7.17 -8.46 -19.32
N TYR A 83 6.31 -7.97 -18.43
CA TYR A 83 5.37 -8.76 -17.65
C TYR A 83 3.96 -8.15 -17.72
N SER A 84 2.94 -9.01 -17.72
CA SER A 84 1.55 -8.55 -17.76
C SER A 84 1.08 -8.04 -16.40
N PRO A 85 0.26 -6.98 -16.37
CA PRO A 85 -0.48 -6.61 -15.17
C PRO A 85 -1.65 -7.56 -14.93
N ASP A 86 -2.18 -7.57 -13.71
CA ASP A 86 -3.47 -8.19 -13.39
C ASP A 86 -4.63 -7.27 -13.83
N ILE A 87 -4.44 -5.95 -13.65
CA ILE A 87 -5.39 -4.88 -13.99
C ILE A 87 -4.75 -3.91 -14.99
N LEU A 88 -5.39 -3.65 -16.11
CA LEU A 88 -5.02 -2.61 -17.06
C LEU A 88 -6.02 -1.46 -16.99
N ILE A 89 -5.57 -0.24 -16.76
CA ILE A 89 -6.36 0.99 -16.88
C ILE A 89 -5.91 1.70 -18.17
N ALA A 90 -6.74 1.64 -19.20
CA ALA A 90 -6.39 2.12 -20.55
C ALA A 90 -7.28 3.28 -21.00
N GLU A 91 -6.70 4.26 -21.70
CA GLU A 91 -7.47 5.28 -22.40
C GLU A 91 -8.37 4.68 -23.50
N SER A 92 -9.40 5.42 -23.90
CA SER A 92 -10.39 4.99 -24.89
C SER A 92 -10.76 6.10 -25.88
N THR A 93 -9.84 7.05 -26.09
CA THR A 93 -10.06 8.28 -26.87
C THR A 93 -10.62 8.02 -28.27
N ASN A 94 -10.06 7.05 -29.00
CA ASN A 94 -10.52 6.69 -30.34
C ASN A 94 -11.58 5.57 -30.37
N GLY A 95 -11.93 4.97 -29.23
CA GLY A 95 -12.86 3.83 -29.15
C GLY A 95 -12.48 2.71 -30.11
N ILE A 96 -13.39 2.33 -31.01
CA ILE A 96 -13.17 1.32 -32.07
C ILE A 96 -12.71 1.91 -33.41
N ARG A 97 -12.50 3.23 -33.50
CA ARG A 97 -12.09 3.90 -34.75
C ARG A 97 -10.70 3.42 -35.14
N GLU A 98 -10.53 3.08 -36.41
CA GLU A 98 -9.22 2.86 -37.03
C GLU A 98 -8.78 4.16 -37.73
N LEU A 99 -7.51 4.53 -37.59
CA LEU A 99 -6.97 5.75 -38.18
C LEU A 99 -6.27 5.42 -39.51
N GLU A 100 -6.20 6.41 -40.39
CA GLU A 100 -5.37 6.34 -41.58
C GLU A 100 -3.90 6.18 -41.17
N SER A 101 -3.11 5.53 -42.04
CA SER A 101 -1.69 5.33 -41.79
C SER A 101 -0.97 6.67 -41.57
N ARG A 102 0.18 6.65 -40.89
CA ARG A 102 0.98 7.87 -40.69
C ARG A 102 1.32 8.50 -42.04
N GLU A 103 1.73 7.69 -43.01
CA GLU A 103 2.13 8.10 -44.35
C GLU A 103 0.98 8.79 -45.11
N GLU A 104 -0.24 8.25 -45.03
CA GLU A 104 -1.44 8.87 -45.62
C GLU A 104 -1.77 10.21 -44.95
N ARG A 105 -1.73 10.28 -43.60
CA ARG A 105 -2.00 11.51 -42.86
C ARG A 105 -0.98 12.61 -43.16
N GLU A 106 0.30 12.27 -43.22
CA GLU A 106 1.36 13.20 -43.60
C GLU A 106 1.19 13.69 -45.05
N THR A 107 0.82 12.80 -45.97
CA THR A 107 0.58 13.13 -47.38
C THR A 107 -0.62 14.08 -47.52
N LEU A 108 -1.74 13.79 -46.85
CA LEU A 108 -2.92 14.66 -46.85
C LEU A 108 -2.60 16.05 -46.27
N PHE A 109 -1.91 16.08 -45.13
CA PHE A 109 -1.52 17.32 -44.48
C PHE A 109 -0.64 18.20 -45.38
N THR A 110 0.45 17.63 -45.91
CA THR A 110 1.39 18.35 -46.76
C THR A 110 0.77 18.79 -48.08
N THR A 111 -0.11 17.97 -48.66
CA THR A 111 -0.85 18.32 -49.88
C THR A 111 -1.77 19.52 -49.66
N TRP A 112 -2.56 19.54 -48.59
CA TRP A 112 -3.42 20.69 -48.29
C TRP A 112 -2.63 21.96 -47.97
N VAL A 113 -1.50 21.84 -47.26
CA VAL A 113 -0.61 22.98 -47.02
C VAL A 113 -0.07 23.51 -48.36
N HIS A 114 0.45 22.62 -49.21
CA HIS A 114 0.99 22.97 -50.53
C HIS A 114 -0.06 23.69 -51.37
N ASP A 115 -1.27 23.14 -51.49
CA ASP A 115 -2.35 23.70 -52.31
C ASP A 115 -2.73 25.13 -51.89
N VAL A 116 -2.75 25.40 -50.58
CA VAL A 116 -3.07 26.74 -50.06
C VAL A 116 -1.99 27.75 -50.44
N VAL A 117 -0.72 27.41 -50.20
CA VAL A 117 0.39 28.35 -50.47
C VAL A 117 0.63 28.54 -51.97
N LYS A 118 0.46 27.49 -52.77
CA LYS A 118 0.51 27.56 -54.24
C LYS A 118 -0.61 28.43 -54.82
N GLY A 119 -1.77 28.46 -54.16
CA GLY A 119 -2.87 29.38 -54.47
C GLY A 119 -2.63 30.84 -54.07
N GLY A 120 -1.46 31.16 -53.47
CA GLY A 120 -1.14 32.49 -52.96
C GLY A 120 -1.86 32.85 -51.67
N GLY A 121 -2.36 31.86 -50.92
CA GLY A 121 -3.05 32.04 -49.65
C GLY A 121 -2.15 31.83 -48.43
N ARG A 122 -2.67 32.19 -47.25
CA ARG A 122 -2.08 31.83 -45.95
C ARG A 122 -2.70 30.55 -45.42
N CYS A 123 -1.87 29.63 -44.95
CA CYS A 123 -2.29 28.39 -44.29
C CYS A 123 -2.15 28.53 -42.77
N LEU A 124 -3.27 28.50 -42.05
CA LEU A 124 -3.29 28.47 -40.59
C LEU A 124 -3.40 27.03 -40.09
N VAL A 125 -2.51 26.64 -39.18
CA VAL A 125 -2.55 25.32 -38.51
C VAL A 125 -2.61 25.58 -37.01
N PRO A 126 -3.81 25.66 -36.41
CA PRO A 126 -3.92 25.88 -34.97
C PRO A 126 -3.50 24.62 -34.21
N VAL A 127 -2.54 24.77 -33.30
CA VAL A 127 -1.93 23.67 -32.53
C VAL A 127 -1.57 24.10 -31.12
N PHE A 128 -1.47 23.16 -30.18
CA PHE A 128 -0.87 23.45 -28.87
C PHE A 128 0.65 23.61 -28.99
N ALA A 129 1.26 24.44 -28.14
CA ALA A 129 2.68 24.80 -28.25
C ALA A 129 3.67 23.66 -27.92
N LEU A 130 3.20 22.60 -27.24
CA LEU A 130 3.99 21.44 -26.86
C LEU A 130 3.27 20.17 -27.30
N GLY A 131 4.04 19.18 -27.75
CA GLY A 131 3.56 17.88 -28.20
C GLY A 131 3.50 17.81 -29.72
N ARG A 132 2.29 17.84 -30.28
CA ARG A 132 2.06 17.55 -31.71
C ARG A 132 2.55 18.66 -32.65
N ALA A 133 2.74 19.88 -32.15
CA ALA A 133 3.35 20.95 -32.94
C ALA A 133 4.75 20.56 -33.42
N GLN A 134 5.56 19.95 -32.56
CA GLN A 134 6.93 19.56 -32.89
C GLN A 134 6.97 18.52 -34.01
N GLU A 135 6.01 17.59 -34.03
CA GLU A 135 5.86 16.64 -35.13
C GLU A 135 5.53 17.33 -36.46
N LEU A 136 4.56 18.26 -36.46
CA LEU A 136 4.17 18.99 -37.66
C LEU A 136 5.28 19.89 -38.18
N LEU A 137 6.09 20.48 -37.30
CA LEU A 137 7.26 21.26 -37.67
C LEU A 137 8.30 20.38 -38.39
N LEU A 138 8.56 19.16 -37.89
CA LEU A 138 9.45 18.20 -38.55
C LEU A 138 8.93 17.78 -39.93
N ILE A 139 7.63 17.50 -40.05
CA ILE A 139 6.99 17.14 -41.33
C ILE A 139 7.16 18.28 -42.35
N LEU A 140 6.88 19.52 -41.94
CA LEU A 140 6.98 20.68 -42.84
C LEU A 140 8.42 21.01 -43.22
N GLU A 141 9.37 20.92 -42.28
CA GLU A 141 10.79 21.13 -42.54
C GLU A 141 11.29 20.17 -43.62
N GLU A 142 10.99 18.88 -43.48
CA GLU A 142 11.40 17.87 -44.46
C GLU A 142 10.68 18.04 -45.80
N TYR A 143 9.41 18.43 -45.79
CA TYR A 143 8.65 18.70 -47.00
C TYR A 143 9.20 19.92 -47.75
N TRP A 144 9.55 21.00 -47.05
CA TRP A 144 10.19 22.18 -47.63
C TRP A 144 11.62 21.90 -48.15
N GLU A 145 12.37 21.05 -47.44
CA GLU A 145 13.69 20.61 -47.89
C GLU A 145 13.60 19.88 -49.25
N ALA A 146 12.56 19.06 -49.44
CA ALA A 146 12.33 18.30 -50.68
C ALA A 146 11.74 19.13 -51.85
N HIS A 147 11.01 20.22 -51.59
CA HIS A 147 10.29 21.02 -52.60
C HIS A 147 10.91 22.41 -52.76
N LYS A 148 11.86 22.54 -53.70
CA LYS A 148 12.61 23.79 -53.94
C LYS A 148 11.71 24.99 -54.26
N GLU A 149 10.60 24.75 -54.95
CA GLU A 149 9.61 25.74 -55.30
C GLU A 149 8.89 26.34 -54.09
N LEU A 150 8.90 25.68 -52.93
CA LEU A 150 8.28 26.20 -51.71
C LEU A 150 9.26 26.94 -50.80
N GLN A 151 10.58 26.79 -51.00
CA GLN A 151 11.60 27.28 -50.06
C GLN A 151 11.63 28.80 -49.87
N HIS A 152 11.01 29.55 -50.80
CA HIS A 152 10.84 31.01 -50.69
C HIS A 152 9.62 31.43 -49.86
N ILE A 153 8.71 30.49 -49.55
CA ILE A 153 7.49 30.70 -48.77
C ILE A 153 7.81 30.43 -47.30
N PRO A 154 7.62 31.40 -46.40
CA PRO A 154 8.00 31.25 -45.00
C PRO A 154 7.01 30.38 -44.21
N ILE A 155 7.57 29.56 -43.31
CA ILE A 155 6.81 28.89 -42.25
C ILE A 155 7.10 29.59 -40.93
N TYR A 156 6.04 29.92 -40.18
CA TYR A 156 6.17 30.51 -38.85
C TYR A 156 5.60 29.59 -37.78
N TYR A 157 6.33 29.48 -36.67
CA TYR A 157 5.84 28.89 -35.45
C TYR A 157 5.49 29.97 -34.43
N ALA A 158 4.20 30.20 -34.24
CA ALA A 158 3.62 31.34 -33.53
C ALA A 158 3.14 30.97 -32.11
N SER A 159 4.03 31.15 -31.13
CA SER A 159 3.73 30.91 -29.72
C SER A 159 4.67 31.72 -28.83
N SER A 160 4.13 32.31 -27.76
CA SER A 160 4.93 32.97 -26.71
C SER A 160 5.83 31.99 -25.94
N LEU A 161 5.54 30.69 -26.02
CA LEU A 161 6.34 29.63 -25.44
C LEU A 161 7.28 28.95 -26.45
N ALA A 162 7.20 29.28 -27.74
CA ALA A 162 7.88 28.58 -28.83
C ALA A 162 9.36 28.30 -28.55
N GLN A 163 10.12 29.34 -28.20
CA GLN A 163 11.56 29.22 -27.93
C GLN A 163 11.88 28.34 -26.73
N ARG A 164 11.09 28.46 -25.63
CA ARG A 164 11.27 27.63 -24.43
C ARG A 164 10.96 26.16 -24.73
N CYS A 165 9.89 25.92 -25.48
CA CYS A 165 9.49 24.60 -25.93
C CYS A 165 10.57 23.95 -26.81
N MET A 166 11.12 24.69 -27.78
CA MET A 166 12.21 24.17 -28.62
C MET A 166 13.45 23.82 -27.81
N LYS A 167 13.83 24.65 -26.84
CA LYS A 167 14.97 24.35 -25.96
C LYS A 167 14.77 23.03 -25.20
N LEU A 168 13.57 22.77 -24.68
CA LEU A 168 13.26 21.50 -24.02
C LEU A 168 13.44 20.29 -24.96
N TYR A 169 12.91 20.35 -26.17
CA TYR A 169 13.05 19.28 -27.16
C TYR A 169 14.52 19.07 -27.58
N GLN A 170 15.30 20.15 -27.68
CA GLN A 170 16.73 20.07 -27.96
C GLN A 170 17.54 19.46 -26.80
N THR A 171 17.11 19.64 -25.56
CA THR A 171 17.77 19.08 -24.37
C THR A 171 17.46 17.59 -24.19
N PHE A 172 16.21 17.17 -24.35
CA PHE A 172 15.75 15.80 -24.09
C PHE A 172 15.83 14.87 -25.30
N VAL A 173 16.83 15.05 -26.15
CA VAL A 173 17.09 14.20 -27.34
C VAL A 173 17.34 12.73 -26.95
N SER A 174 17.88 12.46 -25.76
CA SER A 174 18.11 11.10 -25.26
C SER A 174 16.81 10.30 -25.03
N ALA A 175 15.68 10.98 -24.81
CA ALA A 175 14.37 10.35 -24.61
C ALA A 175 13.60 10.09 -25.93
N MET A 176 14.17 10.51 -27.06
CA MET A 176 13.56 10.40 -28.39
C MET A 176 13.92 9.08 -29.08
N ASN A 177 13.32 8.85 -30.26
CA ASN A 177 13.58 7.65 -31.05
C ASN A 177 15.02 7.62 -31.62
N ASP A 178 15.41 6.45 -32.13
CA ASP A 178 16.76 6.24 -32.65
C ASP A 178 17.09 7.12 -33.87
N ARG A 179 16.09 7.50 -34.66
CA ARG A 179 16.26 8.42 -35.80
C ARG A 179 16.81 9.76 -35.33
N VAL A 180 16.19 10.36 -34.31
CA VAL A 180 16.63 11.65 -33.76
C VAL A 180 17.98 11.53 -33.05
N LYS A 181 18.20 10.44 -32.30
CA LYS A 181 19.50 10.16 -31.66
C LYS A 181 20.63 10.06 -32.67
N GLN A 182 20.42 9.36 -33.79
CA GLN A 182 21.40 9.24 -34.87
C GLN A 182 21.68 10.57 -35.57
N GLN A 183 20.64 11.38 -35.84
CA GLN A 183 20.83 12.72 -36.41
C GLN A 183 21.67 13.60 -35.47
N HIS A 184 21.38 13.55 -34.17
CA HIS A 184 22.13 14.29 -33.16
C HIS A 184 23.60 13.86 -33.07
N ALA A 185 23.87 12.55 -33.14
CA ALA A 185 25.22 12.01 -33.20
C ALA A 185 26.02 12.50 -34.43
N ASN A 186 25.32 12.76 -35.54
CA ASN A 186 25.88 13.38 -36.75
C ASN A 186 25.93 14.92 -36.69
N HIS A 187 25.90 15.51 -35.49
CA HIS A 187 25.92 16.96 -35.24
C HIS A 187 24.76 17.75 -35.90
N ARG A 188 23.64 17.09 -36.23
CA ARG A 188 22.41 17.72 -36.74
C ARG A 188 21.30 17.58 -35.71
N ASN A 189 20.88 18.69 -35.10
CA ASN A 189 19.68 18.69 -34.26
C ASN A 189 18.44 18.93 -35.14
N PRO A 190 17.47 17.99 -35.22
CA PRO A 190 16.31 18.14 -36.10
C PRO A 190 15.34 19.25 -35.66
N PHE A 191 15.47 19.77 -34.44
CA PHE A 191 14.69 20.92 -33.95
C PHE A 191 15.40 22.27 -34.14
N VAL A 192 16.51 22.29 -34.88
CA VAL A 192 17.12 23.52 -35.43
C VAL A 192 16.68 23.61 -36.88
N PHE A 193 15.52 24.23 -37.09
CA PHE A 193 14.87 24.32 -38.38
C PHE A 193 15.52 25.37 -39.30
N LYS A 194 15.60 25.07 -40.59
CA LYS A 194 16.13 25.97 -41.63
C LYS A 194 15.03 26.82 -42.26
N TYR A 195 13.82 26.27 -42.41
CA TYR A 195 12.72 26.96 -43.12
C TYR A 195 11.67 27.56 -42.17
N ILE A 196 11.76 27.24 -40.88
CA ILE A 196 10.77 27.61 -39.86
C ILE A 196 11.32 28.73 -38.97
N HIS A 197 10.53 29.79 -38.84
CA HIS A 197 10.90 31.00 -38.09
C HIS A 197 9.98 31.17 -36.88
N SER A 198 10.52 31.59 -35.74
CA SER A 198 9.71 31.86 -34.55
C SER A 198 8.96 33.18 -34.69
N LEU A 199 7.67 33.18 -34.37
CA LEU A 199 6.85 34.39 -34.30
C LEU A 199 6.29 34.56 -32.88
N MET A 200 6.72 35.61 -32.16
CA MET A 200 6.24 35.82 -30.78
C MET A 200 4.91 36.58 -30.73
N GLU A 201 4.72 37.57 -31.59
CA GLU A 201 3.55 38.44 -31.60
C GLU A 201 3.10 38.74 -33.04
N THR A 202 1.80 38.95 -33.23
CA THR A 202 1.21 39.28 -34.55
C THR A 202 1.56 40.69 -35.04
N ARG A 203 2.16 41.53 -34.19
CA ARG A 203 2.56 42.91 -34.53
C ARG A 203 3.86 42.97 -35.34
N SER A 204 4.77 42.04 -35.09
CA SER A 204 6.02 41.90 -35.87
C SER A 204 5.85 41.08 -37.14
N PHE A 205 4.62 40.62 -37.42
CA PHE A 205 4.32 39.76 -38.54
C PHE A 205 3.96 40.60 -39.77
N GLU A 206 4.88 40.69 -40.73
CA GLU A 206 4.59 41.27 -42.05
C GLU A 206 3.83 40.26 -42.89
N ASP A 207 2.50 40.43 -42.96
CA ASP A 207 1.59 39.52 -43.67
C ASP A 207 1.62 39.73 -45.20
N THR A 208 2.79 39.54 -45.82
CA THR A 208 3.02 39.75 -47.25
C THR A 208 3.18 38.41 -47.99
N GLY A 209 2.25 38.10 -48.89
CA GLY A 209 2.29 36.89 -49.72
C GLY A 209 1.81 35.61 -49.02
N PRO A 210 1.99 34.44 -49.65
CA PRO A 210 1.66 33.15 -49.07
C PRO A 210 2.59 32.82 -47.90
N CYS A 211 2.06 32.17 -46.86
CA CYS A 211 2.83 31.68 -45.73
C CYS A 211 2.09 30.54 -45.01
N VAL A 212 2.82 29.79 -44.17
CA VAL A 212 2.24 28.80 -43.27
C VAL A 212 2.47 29.25 -41.84
N VAL A 213 1.45 29.26 -40.99
CA VAL A 213 1.59 29.64 -39.59
C VAL A 213 0.98 28.58 -38.67
N LEU A 214 1.83 27.98 -37.84
CA LEU A 214 1.43 27.08 -36.76
C LEU A 214 1.25 27.93 -35.50
N ALA A 215 0.01 28.11 -35.05
CA ALA A 215 -0.31 29.07 -33.98
C ALA A 215 -1.07 28.42 -32.82
N SER A 216 -0.82 28.93 -31.60
CA SER A 216 -1.52 28.48 -30.39
C SER A 216 -2.67 29.42 -29.96
N PRO A 217 -3.73 28.89 -29.31
CA PRO A 217 -4.05 27.49 -29.03
C PRO A 217 -4.70 26.73 -30.21
N GLY A 218 -4.80 25.41 -30.10
CA GLY A 218 -5.33 24.52 -31.15
C GLY A 218 -6.83 24.62 -31.43
N MET A 219 -7.61 25.12 -30.48
CA MET A 219 -9.08 25.16 -30.56
C MET A 219 -9.66 26.57 -30.82
N LEU A 220 -8.81 27.54 -31.17
CA LEU A 220 -9.20 28.91 -31.56
C LEU A 220 -10.02 29.68 -30.50
N GLN A 221 -9.86 29.42 -29.20
CA GLN A 221 -10.64 30.16 -28.18
C GLN A 221 -10.11 31.58 -27.94
N SER A 222 -8.81 31.81 -28.12
CA SER A 222 -8.15 33.09 -27.83
C SER A 222 -6.76 33.14 -28.48
N GLY A 223 -5.98 34.20 -28.25
CA GLY A 223 -4.56 34.26 -28.62
C GLY A 223 -4.29 34.36 -30.12
N ILE A 224 -3.04 34.06 -30.49
CA ILE A 224 -2.50 34.32 -31.84
C ILE A 224 -3.25 33.53 -32.91
N SER A 225 -3.63 32.28 -32.64
CA SER A 225 -4.36 31.46 -33.61
C SER A 225 -5.71 32.06 -33.97
N LEU A 226 -6.46 32.57 -32.99
CA LEU A 226 -7.73 33.25 -33.23
C LEU A 226 -7.53 34.61 -33.92
N GLU A 227 -6.52 35.39 -33.53
CA GLU A 227 -6.21 36.67 -34.19
C GLU A 227 -5.90 36.49 -35.69
N LEU A 228 -5.09 35.47 -36.04
CA LEU A 228 -4.78 35.15 -37.43
C LEU A 228 -6.00 34.62 -38.17
N PHE A 229 -6.80 33.76 -37.52
CA PHE A 229 -8.07 33.29 -38.10
C PHE A 229 -9.01 34.46 -38.42
N GLU A 230 -9.18 35.43 -37.52
CA GLU A 230 -9.99 36.62 -37.74
C GLU A 230 -9.51 37.43 -38.96
N ARG A 231 -8.19 37.59 -39.12
CA ARG A 231 -7.61 38.31 -40.27
C ARG A 231 -7.78 37.57 -41.58
N TRP A 232 -7.77 36.24 -41.56
CA TRP A 232 -7.66 35.42 -42.78
C TRP A 232 -8.96 34.76 -43.22
N CYS A 233 -9.95 34.61 -42.33
CA CYS A 233 -11.18 33.87 -42.61
C CYS A 233 -12.00 34.41 -43.78
N GLY A 234 -11.90 35.72 -44.05
CA GLY A 234 -12.64 36.41 -45.12
C GLY A 234 -12.07 36.27 -46.54
N ASP A 235 -10.88 35.68 -46.73
CA ASP A 235 -10.25 35.50 -48.06
C ASP A 235 -10.28 34.03 -48.48
N ARG A 236 -10.86 33.79 -49.67
CA ARG A 236 -11.00 32.46 -50.28
C ARG A 236 -9.69 31.77 -50.64
N ARG A 237 -8.58 32.51 -50.74
CA ARG A 237 -7.27 31.91 -51.01
C ARG A 237 -6.70 31.20 -49.79
N ASN A 238 -7.11 31.64 -48.59
CA ASN A 238 -6.56 31.13 -47.35
C ASN A 238 -7.13 29.75 -47.00
N GLY A 239 -6.39 29.01 -46.18
CA GLY A 239 -6.77 27.71 -45.67
C GLY A 239 -6.52 27.57 -44.18
N ILE A 240 -7.32 26.72 -43.52
CA ILE A 240 -7.12 26.29 -42.15
C ILE A 240 -7.15 24.77 -42.08
N ILE A 241 -6.15 24.19 -41.41
CA ILE A 241 -6.01 22.75 -41.22
C ILE A 241 -5.98 22.44 -39.73
N ILE A 242 -7.02 21.80 -39.24
CA ILE A 242 -7.16 21.41 -37.84
C ILE A 242 -6.43 20.07 -37.62
N ALA A 243 -5.31 20.13 -36.89
CA ALA A 243 -4.42 18.97 -36.69
C ALA A 243 -4.74 18.15 -35.42
N GLY A 244 -5.63 18.63 -34.55
CA GLY A 244 -5.93 18.02 -33.24
C GLY A 244 -7.41 17.72 -33.04
N TYR A 245 -7.74 17.17 -31.88
CA TYR A 245 -9.13 17.00 -31.46
C TYR A 245 -9.75 18.36 -31.09
N CYS A 246 -11.01 18.59 -31.49
CA CYS A 246 -11.77 19.79 -31.12
C CYS A 246 -12.96 19.42 -30.25
N VAL A 247 -13.09 20.12 -29.13
CA VAL A 247 -14.22 20.00 -28.21
C VAL A 247 -15.42 20.77 -28.77
N ASP A 248 -16.63 20.25 -28.54
CA ASP A 248 -17.87 20.93 -28.92
C ASP A 248 -17.99 22.29 -28.23
N GLY A 249 -18.54 23.28 -28.95
CA GLY A 249 -18.65 24.67 -28.48
C GLY A 249 -17.39 25.52 -28.67
N THR A 250 -16.37 24.99 -29.36
CA THR A 250 -15.19 25.78 -29.76
C THR A 250 -15.29 26.23 -31.22
N ILE A 251 -14.71 27.39 -31.54
CA ILE A 251 -14.67 27.92 -32.91
C ILE A 251 -14.04 26.90 -33.87
N ALA A 252 -12.98 26.19 -33.44
CA ALA A 252 -12.33 25.17 -34.24
C ALA A 252 -13.27 24.01 -34.61
N LYS A 253 -14.23 23.64 -33.74
CA LYS A 253 -15.24 22.63 -34.05
C LYS A 253 -16.30 23.18 -35.02
N ASP A 254 -16.76 24.41 -34.80
CA ASP A 254 -17.82 25.04 -35.59
C ASP A 254 -17.42 25.19 -37.05
N ILE A 255 -16.19 25.63 -37.32
CA ILE A 255 -15.69 25.85 -38.69
C ILE A 255 -15.63 24.56 -39.51
N LEU A 256 -15.49 23.39 -38.87
CA LEU A 256 -15.43 22.10 -39.57
C LEU A 256 -16.77 21.73 -40.22
N THR A 257 -17.89 22.30 -39.74
CA THR A 257 -19.20 22.20 -40.40
C THR A 257 -19.32 23.08 -41.65
N LYS A 258 -18.29 23.91 -41.92
CA LYS A 258 -18.19 24.85 -43.04
C LYS A 258 -19.38 25.82 -43.11
N PRO A 259 -19.72 26.52 -42.00
CA PRO A 259 -20.79 27.51 -42.02
C PRO A 259 -20.41 28.71 -42.90
N LYS A 260 -21.38 29.53 -43.31
CA LYS A 260 -21.09 30.77 -44.05
C LYS A 260 -20.47 31.84 -43.16
N GLU A 261 -20.83 31.83 -41.88
CA GLU A 261 -20.42 32.79 -40.86
C GLU A 261 -20.18 32.07 -39.55
N VAL A 262 -19.24 32.57 -38.75
CA VAL A 262 -18.94 32.06 -37.42
C VAL A 262 -19.10 33.19 -36.43
N THR A 263 -19.85 32.95 -35.35
CA THR A 263 -20.06 33.94 -34.28
C THR A 263 -19.12 33.63 -33.14
N LYS A 264 -18.32 34.62 -32.76
CA LYS A 264 -17.45 34.52 -31.58
C LYS A 264 -18.25 34.61 -30.28
N PRO A 265 -17.67 34.16 -29.15
CA PRO A 265 -18.28 34.36 -27.83
C PRO A 265 -18.54 35.82 -27.45
N ASP A 266 -17.79 36.78 -28.02
CA ASP A 266 -18.00 38.23 -27.83
C ASP A 266 -19.10 38.83 -28.74
N GLY A 267 -19.77 38.00 -29.54
CA GLY A 267 -20.84 38.39 -30.46
C GLY A 267 -20.37 38.85 -31.84
N LYS A 268 -19.06 38.96 -32.09
CA LYS A 268 -18.53 39.36 -33.40
C LYS A 268 -18.75 38.24 -34.43
N VAL A 269 -19.43 38.57 -35.53
CA VAL A 269 -19.67 37.66 -36.65
C VAL A 269 -18.55 37.78 -37.67
N LEU A 270 -17.96 36.65 -38.06
CA LEU A 270 -16.88 36.56 -39.03
C LEU A 270 -17.36 35.84 -40.30
N PRO A 271 -17.19 36.41 -41.49
CA PRO A 271 -17.49 35.70 -42.72
C PRO A 271 -16.46 34.60 -42.96
N LEU A 272 -16.92 33.35 -43.12
CA LEU A 272 -16.06 32.21 -43.38
C LEU A 272 -16.02 31.93 -44.89
N ARG A 273 -14.97 32.44 -45.55
CA ARG A 273 -14.79 32.36 -47.01
C ARG A 273 -13.59 31.50 -47.43
N MET A 274 -12.77 31.04 -46.47
CA MET A 274 -11.61 30.18 -46.72
C MET A 274 -12.01 28.96 -47.54
N ARG A 275 -11.29 28.69 -48.64
CA ARG A 275 -11.59 27.55 -49.51
C ARG A 275 -11.21 26.22 -48.87
N THR A 276 -10.07 26.19 -48.19
CA THR A 276 -9.54 24.98 -47.57
C THR A 276 -9.85 25.00 -46.09
N ILE A 277 -10.83 24.21 -45.67
CA ILE A 277 -11.13 23.95 -44.26
C ILE A 277 -11.12 22.44 -44.11
N GLN A 278 -10.04 21.93 -43.51
CA GLN A 278 -9.80 20.49 -43.42
C GLN A 278 -9.34 20.10 -42.02
N SER A 279 -9.45 18.82 -41.70
CA SER A 279 -8.92 18.25 -40.47
C SER A 279 -8.10 17.00 -40.79
N VAL A 280 -6.88 16.92 -40.25
CA VAL A 280 -6.07 15.70 -40.21
C VAL A 280 -5.79 15.40 -38.75
N SER A 281 -6.09 14.19 -38.28
CA SER A 281 -5.82 13.87 -36.88
C SER A 281 -4.34 13.52 -36.66
N PHE A 282 -3.61 14.41 -35.99
CA PHE A 282 -2.27 14.15 -35.46
C PHE A 282 -2.29 14.00 -33.94
N SER A 283 -3.41 13.60 -33.33
CA SER A 283 -3.54 13.57 -31.86
C SER A 283 -2.67 12.52 -31.15
N ALA A 284 -2.03 11.60 -31.89
CA ALA A 284 -1.13 10.57 -31.37
C ALA A 284 -1.73 9.76 -30.22
N HIS A 285 -3.01 9.36 -30.34
CA HIS A 285 -3.61 8.34 -29.49
C HIS A 285 -3.67 7.02 -30.25
N SER A 286 -3.58 5.92 -29.52
CA SER A 286 -3.79 4.60 -30.08
C SER A 286 -5.21 4.48 -30.63
N ASP A 287 -5.34 3.87 -31.81
CA ASP A 287 -6.63 3.57 -32.42
C ASP A 287 -7.23 2.28 -31.85
N GLY A 288 -8.45 1.92 -32.23
CA GLY A 288 -9.14 0.76 -31.68
C GLY A 288 -8.39 -0.56 -31.93
N ARG A 289 -7.68 -0.68 -33.05
CA ARG A 289 -6.86 -1.85 -33.38
C ARG A 289 -5.59 -1.88 -32.55
N GLN A 290 -4.90 -0.76 -32.42
CA GLN A 290 -3.67 -0.62 -31.64
C GLN A 290 -3.91 -0.90 -30.15
N THR A 291 -5.04 -0.43 -29.59
CA THR A 291 -5.44 -0.74 -28.21
C THR A 291 -5.72 -2.23 -28.02
N ARG A 292 -6.42 -2.87 -28.97
CA ARG A 292 -6.64 -4.33 -28.97
C ARG A 292 -5.32 -5.10 -29.04
N ASP A 293 -4.42 -4.72 -29.95
CA ASP A 293 -3.12 -5.36 -30.14
C ASP A 293 -2.24 -5.21 -28.88
N PHE A 294 -2.33 -4.05 -28.20
CA PHE A 294 -1.67 -3.82 -26.92
C PHE A 294 -2.20 -4.76 -25.82
N ILE A 295 -3.52 -4.91 -25.70
CA ILE A 295 -4.14 -5.84 -24.73
C ILE A 295 -3.81 -7.30 -25.08
N GLN A 296 -3.76 -7.64 -26.38
CA GLN A 296 -3.38 -8.97 -26.84
C GLN A 296 -1.97 -9.35 -26.38
N ALA A 297 -1.04 -8.38 -26.38
CA ALA A 297 0.34 -8.54 -25.93
C ALA A 297 0.52 -8.65 -24.40
N LEU A 298 -0.56 -8.47 -23.61
CA LEU A 298 -0.56 -8.60 -22.16
C LEU A 298 -1.42 -9.81 -21.71
N PRO A 299 -0.95 -11.05 -21.98
CA PRO A 299 -1.78 -12.26 -21.93
C PRO A 299 -2.37 -12.61 -20.56
N LYS A 300 -1.78 -12.16 -19.44
CA LYS A 300 -2.29 -12.47 -18.09
C LYS A 300 -3.26 -11.42 -17.53
N THR A 301 -3.57 -10.36 -18.28
CA THR A 301 -4.50 -9.31 -17.84
C THR A 301 -5.90 -9.88 -17.68
N GLN A 302 -6.46 -9.80 -16.47
CA GLN A 302 -7.80 -10.32 -16.16
C GLN A 302 -8.85 -9.22 -16.16
N HIS A 303 -8.45 -7.99 -15.83
CA HIS A 303 -9.34 -6.84 -15.71
C HIS A 303 -8.84 -5.67 -16.57
N VAL A 304 -9.71 -5.14 -17.43
CA VAL A 304 -9.43 -3.94 -18.23
C VAL A 304 -10.44 -2.86 -17.88
N ILE A 305 -9.97 -1.70 -17.43
CA ILE A 305 -10.77 -0.54 -17.04
C ILE A 305 -10.56 0.54 -18.10
N LEU A 306 -11.61 0.86 -18.84
CA LEU A 306 -11.57 1.91 -19.86
C LEU A 306 -11.84 3.27 -19.22
N VAL A 307 -10.94 4.22 -19.47
CA VAL A 307 -11.03 5.62 -19.03
C VAL A 307 -10.78 6.55 -20.23
N HIS A 308 -10.86 7.87 -20.02
CA HIS A 308 -10.50 8.89 -21.01
C HIS A 308 -11.06 8.62 -22.42
N GLY A 309 -12.38 8.77 -22.59
CA GLY A 309 -13.05 8.59 -23.87
C GLY A 309 -14.53 8.98 -23.83
N ASN A 310 -15.13 9.21 -25.00
CA ASN A 310 -16.56 9.49 -25.08
C ASN A 310 -17.38 8.25 -24.66
N VAL A 311 -18.43 8.44 -23.87
CA VAL A 311 -19.27 7.36 -23.31
C VAL A 311 -19.72 6.34 -24.37
N GLY A 312 -20.15 6.81 -25.55
CA GLY A 312 -20.60 5.93 -26.62
C GLY A 312 -19.47 5.11 -27.24
N ALA A 313 -18.37 5.76 -27.60
CA ALA A 313 -17.19 5.12 -28.20
C ALA A 313 -16.51 4.15 -27.21
N MET A 314 -16.44 4.51 -25.93
CA MET A 314 -15.95 3.67 -24.84
C MET A 314 -16.84 2.43 -24.65
N GLY A 315 -18.17 2.59 -24.70
CA GLY A 315 -19.11 1.47 -24.62
C GLY A 315 -18.97 0.48 -25.80
N GLN A 316 -18.76 0.99 -27.01
CA GLN A 316 -18.46 0.16 -28.19
C GLN A 316 -17.14 -0.59 -28.04
N LEU A 317 -16.08 0.09 -27.58
CA LEU A 317 -14.78 -0.53 -27.33
C LEU A 317 -14.88 -1.61 -26.25
N ARG A 318 -15.59 -1.35 -25.15
CA ARG A 318 -15.84 -2.34 -24.10
C ARG A 318 -16.45 -3.63 -24.67
N ASN A 319 -17.53 -3.50 -25.42
CA ASN A 319 -18.23 -4.65 -26.00
C ASN A 319 -17.32 -5.41 -26.97
N LYS A 320 -16.52 -4.69 -27.78
CA LYS A 320 -15.56 -5.28 -28.70
C LYS A 320 -14.46 -6.05 -27.96
N LEU A 321 -13.87 -5.48 -26.91
CA LEU A 321 -12.86 -6.15 -26.08
C LEU A 321 -13.41 -7.37 -25.34
N GLN A 322 -14.65 -7.31 -24.83
CA GLN A 322 -15.30 -8.47 -24.23
C GLN A 322 -15.49 -9.63 -25.23
N GLN A 323 -15.79 -9.31 -26.49
CA GLN A 323 -15.90 -10.31 -27.55
C GLN A 323 -14.53 -10.88 -27.95
N ASP A 324 -13.55 -10.01 -28.22
CA ASP A 324 -12.23 -10.40 -28.72
C ASP A 324 -11.43 -11.24 -27.70
N PHE A 325 -11.70 -11.06 -26.41
CA PHE A 325 -10.98 -11.73 -25.32
C PHE A 325 -11.88 -12.64 -24.46
N ALA A 326 -13.03 -13.06 -24.99
CA ALA A 326 -13.98 -13.93 -24.27
C ALA A 326 -13.33 -15.24 -23.77
N GLU A 327 -12.45 -15.84 -24.58
CA GLU A 327 -11.72 -17.07 -24.25
C GLU A 327 -10.79 -16.92 -23.04
N ARG A 328 -10.33 -15.70 -22.75
CA ARG A 328 -9.46 -15.40 -21.60
C ARG A 328 -10.25 -15.15 -20.30
N GLY A 329 -11.58 -15.09 -20.37
CA GLY A 329 -12.42 -14.70 -19.23
C GLY A 329 -12.17 -13.26 -18.75
N MET A 330 -11.61 -12.40 -19.62
CA MET A 330 -11.24 -11.03 -19.30
C MET A 330 -12.48 -10.17 -19.03
N LYS A 331 -12.48 -9.44 -17.90
CA LYS A 331 -13.57 -8.52 -17.54
C LYS A 331 -13.21 -7.10 -17.97
N VAL A 332 -14.11 -6.45 -18.71
CA VAL A 332 -13.92 -5.08 -19.19
C VAL A 332 -14.93 -4.15 -18.53
N TYR A 333 -14.44 -3.04 -17.97
CA TYR A 333 -15.20 -2.06 -17.22
C TYR A 333 -15.18 -0.70 -17.93
N SER A 334 -16.25 0.07 -17.78
CA SER A 334 -16.39 1.43 -18.31
C SER A 334 -17.28 2.24 -17.34
N THR A 335 -16.73 2.57 -16.17
CA THR A 335 -17.50 3.20 -15.10
C THR A 335 -17.61 4.70 -15.26
N ARG A 336 -18.62 5.29 -14.61
CA ARG A 336 -18.78 6.74 -14.57
C ARG A 336 -17.91 7.35 -13.47
N ASN A 337 -17.71 8.67 -13.52
CA ASN A 337 -17.09 9.38 -12.41
C ASN A 337 -17.84 9.07 -11.10
N GLN A 338 -17.09 8.87 -10.01
CA GLN A 338 -17.57 8.50 -8.67
C GLN A 338 -18.08 7.05 -8.51
N GLU A 339 -18.08 6.23 -9.56
CA GLU A 339 -18.43 4.81 -9.46
C GLU A 339 -17.18 3.97 -9.17
N ALA A 340 -17.20 3.22 -8.06
CA ALA A 340 -16.08 2.40 -7.63
C ALA A 340 -16.14 0.98 -8.23
N ILE A 341 -15.01 0.49 -8.72
CA ILE A 341 -14.83 -0.90 -9.14
C ILE A 341 -14.22 -1.67 -7.98
N ARG A 342 -14.83 -2.80 -7.58
CA ARG A 342 -14.34 -3.67 -6.52
C ARG A 342 -13.86 -5.00 -7.13
N ILE A 343 -12.56 -5.25 -7.05
CA ILE A 343 -11.93 -6.49 -7.54
C ILE A 343 -11.40 -7.24 -6.31
N PRO A 344 -12.01 -8.38 -5.93
CA PRO A 344 -11.49 -9.18 -4.84
C PRO A 344 -10.15 -9.81 -5.23
N PHE A 345 -9.23 -9.84 -4.28
CA PHE A 345 -7.88 -10.35 -4.48
C PHE A 345 -7.40 -11.03 -3.21
N SER A 346 -6.78 -12.19 -3.37
CA SER A 346 -6.17 -12.94 -2.29
C SER A 346 -4.71 -13.23 -2.65
N VAL A 347 -3.80 -12.83 -1.78
CA VAL A 347 -2.41 -13.24 -1.85
C VAL A 347 -2.23 -14.44 -0.95
N GLN A 348 -1.62 -15.50 -1.48
CA GLN A 348 -1.02 -16.50 -0.61
C GLN A 348 0.18 -15.85 0.09
N ARG A 349 0.02 -15.53 1.38
CA ARG A 349 1.13 -15.01 2.18
C ARG A 349 2.11 -16.15 2.43
N THR A 350 3.31 -16.02 1.89
CA THR A 350 4.40 -16.96 2.14
C THR A 350 5.31 -16.35 3.19
N ALA A 351 5.57 -17.08 4.27
CA ALA A 351 6.65 -16.77 5.20
C ALA A 351 7.84 -17.69 4.91
N LYS A 352 9.06 -17.13 4.89
CA LYS A 352 10.28 -17.92 4.73
C LYS A 352 10.83 -18.30 6.10
N VAL A 353 11.04 -19.59 6.33
CA VAL A 353 11.78 -20.05 7.51
C VAL A 353 13.27 -19.78 7.27
N MET A 354 13.93 -19.12 8.22
CA MET A 354 15.34 -18.74 8.11
C MET A 354 16.13 -19.12 9.37
N GLY A 355 17.46 -19.05 9.28
CA GLY A 355 18.36 -19.32 10.39
C GLY A 355 18.37 -20.79 10.81
N ALA A 356 18.54 -21.06 12.10
CA ALA A 356 18.59 -22.39 12.68
C ALA A 356 17.34 -23.22 12.39
N LEU A 357 16.16 -22.60 12.29
CA LEU A 357 14.90 -23.27 11.92
C LEU A 357 14.92 -23.84 10.50
N ALA A 358 15.75 -23.30 9.60
CA ALA A 358 15.86 -23.77 8.22
C ALA A 358 16.82 -24.96 8.06
N ASN A 359 17.59 -25.32 9.10
CA ASN A 359 18.56 -26.42 9.04
C ASN A 359 17.90 -27.80 8.83
N SER A 360 16.65 -27.96 9.28
CA SER A 360 15.85 -29.16 9.06
C SER A 360 14.58 -28.76 8.29
N PRO A 361 14.44 -29.14 7.00
CA PRO A 361 13.24 -28.80 6.24
C PRO A 361 12.01 -29.46 6.88
N ALA A 362 11.02 -28.64 7.25
CA ALA A 362 9.77 -29.10 7.84
C ALA A 362 9.03 -30.05 6.90
N ARG A 363 8.45 -31.12 7.45
CA ARG A 363 7.59 -32.04 6.72
C ARG A 363 6.17 -31.49 6.65
N ASN A 364 5.40 -31.90 5.65
CA ASN A 364 3.99 -31.50 5.54
C ASN A 364 3.21 -31.96 6.79
N GLY A 365 2.57 -31.03 7.50
CA GLY A 365 1.86 -31.29 8.76
C GLY A 365 2.70 -31.14 10.04
N GLU A 366 4.00 -30.87 9.93
CA GLU A 366 4.87 -30.62 11.08
C GLU A 366 4.69 -29.19 11.61
N PHE A 367 4.69 -29.02 12.93
CA PHE A 367 4.61 -27.69 13.54
C PHE A 367 5.96 -26.96 13.42
N VAL A 368 5.92 -25.75 12.88
CA VAL A 368 7.06 -24.82 12.90
C VAL A 368 6.74 -23.71 13.90
N SER A 369 7.58 -23.55 14.92
CA SER A 369 7.45 -22.51 15.94
C SER A 369 8.65 -21.57 15.89
N GLY A 370 8.40 -20.27 15.92
CA GLY A 370 9.43 -19.24 15.84
C GLY A 370 8.82 -17.84 15.95
N ALA A 371 9.69 -16.83 15.92
CA ALA A 371 9.28 -15.44 15.86
C ALA A 371 9.02 -15.03 14.40
N LEU A 372 7.84 -14.45 14.13
CA LEU A 372 7.50 -13.89 12.82
C LEU A 372 8.09 -12.48 12.71
N LEU A 373 9.14 -12.33 11.89
CA LEU A 373 9.68 -11.04 11.49
C LEU A 373 8.90 -10.50 10.30
N VAL A 374 8.36 -9.29 10.45
CA VAL A 374 7.66 -8.58 9.38
C VAL A 374 8.55 -7.41 8.94
N SER A 375 9.08 -7.47 7.72
CA SER A 375 9.87 -6.39 7.13
C SER A 375 9.05 -5.69 6.04
N GLY A 376 8.86 -4.38 6.20
CA GLY A 376 7.91 -3.63 5.38
C GLY A 376 6.48 -4.14 5.53
N GLN A 377 5.64 -3.96 4.50
CA GLN A 377 4.23 -4.36 4.56
C GLN A 377 3.97 -5.81 4.11
N HIS A 378 4.94 -6.47 3.44
CA HIS A 378 4.67 -7.70 2.68
C HIS A 378 5.75 -8.80 2.78
N SER A 379 6.85 -8.58 3.51
CA SER A 379 7.88 -9.62 3.69
C SER A 379 7.73 -10.27 5.06
N TYR A 380 7.54 -11.59 5.06
CA TYR A 380 7.33 -12.40 6.25
C TYR A 380 8.44 -13.43 6.37
N ASN A 381 9.16 -13.45 7.49
CA ASN A 381 10.17 -14.46 7.78
C ASN A 381 9.93 -15.06 9.16
N ILE A 382 10.18 -16.35 9.34
CA ILE A 382 10.10 -17.03 10.63
C ILE A 382 11.51 -17.41 11.04
N VAL A 383 11.94 -16.96 12.23
CA VAL A 383 13.29 -17.18 12.76
C VAL A 383 13.21 -17.75 14.18
N HIS A 384 14.28 -18.41 14.63
CA HIS A 384 14.37 -18.79 16.03
C HIS A 384 14.47 -17.52 16.92
N PRO A 385 13.81 -17.45 18.10
CA PRO A 385 13.86 -16.25 18.94
C PRO A 385 15.27 -15.78 19.30
N THR A 386 16.23 -16.69 19.48
CA THR A 386 17.63 -16.34 19.77
C THR A 386 18.39 -15.70 18.60
N GLU A 387 17.85 -15.81 17.38
CA GLU A 387 18.46 -15.30 16.15
C GLU A 387 17.81 -13.99 15.68
N ILE A 388 16.80 -13.45 16.37
CA ILE A 388 16.21 -12.14 16.07
C ILE A 388 17.28 -11.05 15.89
N PRO A 389 18.34 -10.97 16.72
CA PRO A 389 19.40 -9.96 16.55
C PRO A 389 20.26 -10.15 15.30
N LEU A 390 20.22 -11.31 14.65
CA LEU A 390 20.93 -11.55 13.39
C LEU A 390 20.18 -10.99 12.18
N PHE A 391 18.87 -10.78 12.30
CA PHE A 391 17.99 -10.35 11.21
C PHE A 391 17.35 -8.98 11.43
N THR A 392 17.48 -8.41 12.63
CA THR A 392 16.89 -7.13 13.03
C THR A 392 17.84 -6.37 13.94
N ASP A 393 17.64 -5.06 14.05
CA ASP A 393 18.36 -4.22 15.02
C ASP A 393 17.85 -4.39 16.47
N LEU A 394 17.02 -5.42 16.73
CA LEU A 394 16.45 -5.70 18.04
C LEU A 394 17.33 -6.69 18.81
N ASN A 395 17.64 -6.35 20.06
CA ASN A 395 18.26 -7.29 20.99
C ASN A 395 17.20 -8.09 21.75
N VAL A 396 17.52 -9.34 22.05
CA VAL A 396 16.66 -10.23 22.84
C VAL A 396 17.20 -10.27 24.27
N ALA A 397 16.34 -9.94 25.23
CA ALA A 397 16.66 -9.97 26.65
C ALA A 397 15.72 -10.95 27.37
N GLN A 398 16.27 -11.71 28.31
CA GLN A 398 15.48 -12.50 29.25
C GLN A 398 15.36 -11.72 30.56
N ILE A 399 14.13 -11.61 31.07
CA ILE A 399 13.88 -10.98 32.36
C ILE A 399 13.93 -12.08 33.43
N GLN A 400 14.89 -11.99 34.35
CA GLN A 400 14.91 -12.79 35.56
C GLN A 400 14.14 -12.05 36.65
N GLN A 401 13.20 -12.74 37.29
CA GLN A 401 12.45 -12.23 38.43
C GLN A 401 12.87 -12.97 39.69
N ALA A 402 12.88 -12.27 40.81
CA ALA A 402 13.17 -12.85 42.11
C ALA A 402 12.23 -12.28 43.16
N MET A 403 11.71 -13.15 44.03
CA MET A 403 10.90 -12.79 45.19
C MET A 403 11.55 -13.36 46.44
N VAL A 404 11.77 -12.50 47.44
CA VAL A 404 12.37 -12.89 48.72
C VAL A 404 11.29 -13.01 49.78
N LEU A 405 11.18 -14.19 50.38
CA LEU A 405 10.22 -14.52 51.42
C LEU A 405 10.97 -14.87 52.73
N PRO A 406 11.08 -13.94 53.69
CA PRO A 406 11.65 -14.25 55.00
C PRO A 406 10.67 -15.07 55.84
N LEU A 407 11.11 -16.21 56.37
CA LEU A 407 10.29 -17.04 57.25
C LEU A 407 10.46 -16.60 58.72
N PRO A 408 9.38 -16.57 59.53
CA PRO A 408 9.43 -16.11 60.91
C PRO A 408 10.18 -17.06 61.86
N ARG A 409 10.35 -18.33 61.46
CA ARG A 409 11.06 -19.38 62.23
C ARG A 409 12.01 -20.14 61.32
N TYR A 410 13.00 -20.79 61.93
CA TYR A 410 13.88 -21.71 61.22
C TYR A 410 13.07 -22.81 60.54
N LYS A 411 13.38 -23.04 59.27
CA LYS A 411 12.93 -24.17 58.47
C LYS A 411 14.10 -24.76 57.71
N SER A 412 14.23 -26.08 57.77
CA SER A 412 15.20 -26.85 57.00
C SER A 412 14.84 -26.84 55.51
N ALA A 413 15.84 -26.99 54.64
CA ALA A 413 15.59 -27.14 53.20
C ALA A 413 14.72 -28.38 52.90
N LEU A 414 14.82 -29.42 53.73
CA LEU A 414 13.99 -30.62 53.64
C LEU A 414 12.51 -30.32 53.92
N GLU A 415 12.20 -29.56 54.98
CA GLU A 415 10.82 -29.14 55.27
C GLU A 415 10.22 -28.30 54.13
N VAL A 416 11.03 -27.39 53.55
CA VAL A 416 10.61 -26.58 52.39
C VAL A 416 10.31 -27.47 51.19
N LEU A 417 11.20 -28.44 50.90
CA LEU A 417 11.04 -29.39 49.80
C LEU A 417 9.78 -30.26 49.96
N GLU A 418 9.50 -30.76 51.17
CA GLU A 418 8.33 -31.58 51.46
C GLU A 418 7.03 -30.82 51.23
N VAL A 419 6.97 -29.55 51.65
CA VAL A 419 5.81 -28.69 51.42
C VAL A 419 5.59 -28.45 49.93
N LEU A 420 6.64 -28.12 49.19
CA LEU A 420 6.56 -27.94 47.74
C LEU A 420 6.09 -29.21 47.04
N ARG A 421 6.70 -30.37 47.34
CA ARG A 421 6.30 -31.67 46.77
C ARG A 421 4.85 -32.01 47.06
N ARG A 422 4.39 -31.85 48.31
CA ARG A 422 3.01 -32.09 48.70
C ARG A 422 2.05 -31.16 47.95
N TYR A 423 2.41 -29.90 47.78
CA TYR A 423 1.57 -28.92 47.10
C TYR A 423 1.45 -29.20 45.60
N PHE A 424 2.57 -29.41 44.92
CA PHE A 424 2.59 -29.69 43.48
C PHE A 424 1.87 -31.00 43.16
N ALA A 425 2.07 -32.06 43.96
CA ALA A 425 1.35 -33.33 43.81
C ALA A 425 -0.18 -33.20 43.99
N GLN A 426 -0.64 -32.19 44.73
CA GLN A 426 -2.07 -31.93 44.92
C GLN A 426 -2.64 -30.90 43.94
N SER A 427 -1.79 -30.22 43.17
CA SER A 427 -2.20 -29.10 42.32
C SER A 427 -3.03 -29.51 41.10
N GLN A 428 -3.09 -30.81 40.74
CA GLN A 428 -3.66 -31.42 39.53
C GLN A 428 -3.13 -30.84 38.19
N MET A 429 -2.89 -29.54 38.11
CA MET A 429 -2.40 -28.80 36.96
C MET A 429 -0.90 -28.92 36.75
N PHE A 430 -0.14 -29.11 37.83
CA PHE A 430 1.32 -29.21 37.80
C PHE A 430 1.78 -30.49 38.53
N GLU A 431 0.97 -31.55 38.48
CA GLU A 431 1.28 -32.84 39.13
C GLU A 431 2.55 -33.49 38.55
N GLU A 432 2.90 -33.14 37.31
CA GLU A 432 4.14 -33.57 36.65
C GLU A 432 5.39 -32.90 37.24
N ILE A 433 5.22 -31.78 37.95
CA ILE A 433 6.31 -31.03 38.55
C ILE A 433 6.68 -31.66 39.89
N THR A 434 7.88 -32.24 39.95
CA THR A 434 8.44 -32.77 41.20
C THR A 434 9.62 -31.89 41.64
N PRO A 435 9.45 -31.01 42.63
CA PRO A 435 10.56 -30.24 43.19
C PRO A 435 11.70 -31.16 43.67
N GLN A 436 12.93 -30.78 43.33
CA GLN A 436 14.13 -31.55 43.67
C GLN A 436 15.18 -30.64 44.31
N GLN A 437 15.79 -31.12 45.40
CA GLN A 437 16.96 -30.47 45.96
C GLN A 437 18.16 -30.69 45.04
N GLN A 438 18.89 -29.62 44.77
CA GLN A 438 20.18 -29.66 44.08
C GLN A 438 21.26 -29.37 45.12
N ASP A 439 22.28 -30.24 45.21
CA ASP A 439 23.39 -30.04 46.14
C ASP A 439 24.13 -28.74 45.82
N ALA A 440 24.43 -27.95 46.85
CA ALA A 440 25.00 -26.62 46.71
C ALA A 440 26.33 -26.66 45.93
N VAL A 441 26.37 -25.98 44.79
CA VAL A 441 27.62 -25.62 44.12
C VAL A 441 28.24 -24.49 44.94
N ALA A 442 29.42 -24.70 45.51
CA ALA A 442 30.16 -23.67 46.22
C ALA A 442 30.42 -22.50 45.25
N ASP A 443 29.89 -21.33 45.59
CA ASP A 443 30.06 -20.11 44.79
C ASP A 443 31.49 -19.60 44.97
N ASP A 444 32.36 -19.90 44.01
CA ASP A 444 33.81 -19.63 44.04
C ASP A 444 34.15 -18.16 43.66
N SER A 445 33.19 -17.25 43.85
CA SER A 445 33.31 -15.83 43.50
C SER A 445 32.90 -14.92 44.64
N ASN A 446 33.82 -14.70 45.59
CA ASN A 446 34.17 -13.37 46.10
C ASN A 446 35.28 -13.49 47.15
N GLY A 447 36.48 -13.08 46.75
CA GLY A 447 37.56 -12.81 47.69
C GLY A 447 37.20 -11.65 48.61
N TYR A 448 37.70 -11.74 49.84
CA TYR A 448 37.63 -10.74 50.92
C TYR A 448 36.30 -10.68 51.70
N GLU A 449 36.34 -11.38 52.84
CA GLU A 449 35.66 -11.13 54.14
C GLU A 449 35.01 -12.40 54.70
N ALA A 450 35.85 -13.23 55.32
CA ALA A 450 35.43 -14.38 56.10
C ALA A 450 34.82 -13.91 57.43
N GLN A 451 33.49 -13.81 57.48
CA GLN A 451 32.69 -13.85 58.71
C GLN A 451 31.22 -14.20 58.37
N HIS A 452 30.79 -15.38 58.82
CA HIS A 452 29.46 -16.03 58.66
C HIS A 452 29.22 -16.82 57.35
N THR A 453 29.50 -18.12 57.40
CA THR A 453 29.09 -19.11 56.40
C THR A 453 27.57 -19.21 56.34
N ILE A 454 26.96 -18.65 55.29
CA ILE A 454 25.53 -18.84 54.97
C ILE A 454 25.44 -20.13 54.15
N SER A 455 24.73 -21.13 54.67
CA SER A 455 24.40 -22.32 53.90
C SER A 455 23.20 -22.00 53.01
N THR A 456 23.38 -22.13 51.70
CA THR A 456 22.32 -22.00 50.69
C THR A 456 22.05 -23.37 50.09
N THR A 457 20.80 -23.83 50.16
CA THR A 457 20.35 -25.04 49.46
C THR A 457 19.35 -24.66 48.38
N ARG A 458 19.60 -25.09 47.13
CA ARG A 458 18.72 -24.80 46.01
C ARG A 458 17.70 -25.92 45.82
N ILE A 459 16.43 -25.56 45.69
CA ILE A 459 15.34 -26.45 45.29
C ILE A 459 14.90 -26.04 43.89
N THR A 460 15.12 -26.91 42.91
CA THR A 460 14.63 -26.71 41.54
C THR A 460 13.18 -27.17 41.48
N VAL A 461 12.27 -26.24 41.20
CA VAL A 461 10.85 -26.53 40.98
C VAL A 461 10.65 -26.91 39.51
N SER A 462 11.19 -26.11 38.58
CA SER A 462 11.28 -26.42 37.15
C SER A 462 12.58 -25.87 36.57
N ASP A 463 12.90 -26.16 35.30
CA ASP A 463 14.12 -25.68 34.64
C ASP A 463 14.36 -24.16 34.78
N ASN A 464 13.28 -23.38 34.91
CA ASN A 464 13.32 -21.93 34.99
C ASN A 464 12.67 -21.38 36.27
N VAL A 465 12.40 -22.21 37.28
CA VAL A 465 11.88 -21.77 38.59
C VAL A 465 12.61 -22.51 39.69
N SER A 466 13.29 -21.78 40.57
CA SER A 466 14.04 -22.33 41.69
C SER A 466 13.78 -21.56 42.98
N VAL A 467 14.00 -22.23 44.11
CA VAL A 467 13.88 -21.66 45.45
C VAL A 467 15.20 -21.87 46.17
N ASP A 468 15.90 -20.78 46.46
CA ASP A 468 17.12 -20.81 47.26
C ASP A 468 16.77 -20.65 48.75
N VAL A 469 17.07 -21.67 49.54
CA VAL A 469 16.87 -21.70 50.99
C VAL A 469 18.16 -21.26 51.67
N GLN A 470 18.18 -20.03 52.18
CA GLN A 470 19.32 -19.47 52.91
C GLN A 470 19.06 -19.51 54.41
N GLN A 471 19.99 -20.08 55.16
CA GLN A 471 19.89 -20.18 56.61
C GLN A 471 20.99 -19.35 57.26
N ASN A 472 20.60 -18.38 58.10
CA ASN A 472 21.55 -17.53 58.79
C ASN A 472 21.91 -18.09 60.19
N ALA A 473 23.02 -17.61 60.74
CA ALA A 473 23.48 -17.99 62.09
C ALA A 473 22.49 -17.61 63.22
N ARG A 474 21.45 -16.82 62.92
CA ARG A 474 20.39 -16.40 63.85
C ARG A 474 19.15 -17.30 63.79
N SER A 475 19.23 -18.48 63.15
CA SER A 475 18.11 -19.42 62.99
C SER A 475 16.91 -18.83 62.24
N GLN A 476 17.16 -17.91 61.30
CA GLN A 476 16.15 -17.45 60.34
C GLN A 476 16.41 -18.09 58.99
N THR A 477 15.33 -18.49 58.32
CA THR A 477 15.36 -19.02 56.96
C THR A 477 14.81 -17.97 56.01
N THR A 478 15.56 -17.62 54.98
CA THR A 478 15.12 -16.76 53.88
C THR A 478 14.96 -17.63 52.64
N LEU A 479 13.81 -17.53 51.98
CA LEU A 479 13.56 -18.19 50.70
C LEU A 479 13.65 -17.17 49.58
N THR A 480 14.43 -17.46 48.54
CA THR A 480 14.47 -16.64 47.33
C THR A 480 13.94 -17.45 46.16
N ILE A 481 12.75 -17.11 45.69
CA ILE A 481 12.12 -17.73 44.52
C ILE A 481 12.65 -16.97 43.30
N THR A 482 13.36 -17.65 42.40
CA THR A 482 13.92 -17.06 41.18
C THR A 482 13.32 -17.73 39.96
N TRP A 483 12.90 -16.94 38.96
CA TRP A 483 12.40 -17.49 37.71
C TRP A 483 12.67 -16.63 36.48
N THR A 484 12.78 -17.28 35.33
CA THR A 484 12.80 -16.61 34.02
C THR A 484 11.38 -16.22 33.64
N ALA A 485 11.09 -14.92 33.45
CA ALA A 485 9.75 -14.43 33.14
C ALA A 485 9.20 -15.07 31.85
N SER A 486 8.07 -15.76 31.98
CA SER A 486 7.28 -16.28 30.87
C SER A 486 5.88 -16.63 31.39
N HIS A 487 4.89 -16.74 30.51
CA HIS A 487 3.53 -17.10 30.89
C HIS A 487 3.47 -18.39 31.74
N ARG A 488 4.30 -19.39 31.44
CA ARG A 488 4.35 -20.66 32.18
C ARG A 488 5.12 -20.54 33.49
N ASN A 489 6.28 -19.90 33.46
CA ASN A 489 7.14 -19.81 34.64
C ASN A 489 6.56 -18.88 35.70
N ASP A 490 5.86 -17.81 35.29
CA ASP A 490 5.15 -16.92 36.20
C ASP A 490 4.05 -17.69 36.96
N LEU A 491 3.30 -18.56 36.27
CA LEU A 491 2.29 -19.42 36.91
C LEU A 491 2.91 -20.40 37.90
N ILE A 492 4.01 -21.06 37.54
CA ILE A 492 4.72 -21.99 38.42
C ILE A 492 5.30 -21.23 39.63
N ALA A 493 5.84 -20.03 39.43
CA ALA A 493 6.35 -19.17 40.49
C ALA A 493 5.22 -18.71 41.42
N ASP A 494 4.05 -18.30 40.89
CA ASP A 494 2.87 -17.93 41.68
C ASP A 494 2.41 -19.11 42.56
N VAL A 495 2.32 -20.33 42.01
CA VAL A 495 2.00 -21.55 42.77
C VAL A 495 3.07 -21.85 43.84
N THR A 496 4.34 -21.69 43.50
CA THR A 496 5.47 -21.86 44.43
C THR A 496 5.37 -20.86 45.59
N CYS A 497 5.11 -19.58 45.30
CA CYS A 497 4.88 -18.53 46.29
C CYS A 497 3.74 -18.90 47.23
N ILE A 498 2.60 -19.36 46.71
CA ILE A 498 1.44 -19.77 47.51
C ILE A 498 1.79 -20.95 48.43
N ALA A 499 2.48 -21.97 47.89
CA ALA A 499 2.92 -23.13 48.67
C ALA A 499 3.85 -22.73 49.81
N LEU A 500 4.78 -21.80 49.56
CA LEU A 500 5.73 -21.32 50.56
C LEU A 500 5.13 -20.35 51.57
N ALA A 501 4.15 -19.53 51.16
CA ALA A 501 3.40 -18.66 52.06
C ALA A 501 2.66 -19.49 53.14
N LYS A 502 2.20 -20.71 52.81
CA LYS A 502 1.61 -21.62 53.82
C LYS A 502 2.61 -22.02 54.92
N ILE A 503 3.90 -22.10 54.63
CA ILE A 503 4.95 -22.38 55.63
C ILE A 503 5.00 -21.29 56.70
N MET A 504 4.70 -20.03 56.34
CA MET A 504 4.68 -18.91 57.28
C MET A 504 3.55 -19.03 58.32
N HIS A 505 2.46 -19.75 58.00
CA HIS A 505 1.25 -19.83 58.83
C HIS A 505 1.13 -21.13 59.66
N LEU A 506 1.96 -22.15 59.40
CA LEU A 506 1.93 -23.41 60.16
C LEU A 506 2.63 -23.24 61.52
N GLU A 507 1.86 -22.89 62.56
CA GLU A 507 2.37 -22.57 63.91
C GLU A 507 2.65 -23.78 64.83
N HIS A 508 2.21 -25.00 64.51
CA HIS A 508 2.38 -26.16 65.40
C HIS A 508 2.78 -27.46 64.66
N GLY A 509 3.68 -28.21 65.31
CA GLY A 509 4.13 -29.52 64.86
C GLY A 509 3.19 -30.66 65.25
N ALA A 510 3.48 -31.82 64.67
CA ALA A 510 2.97 -33.17 64.96
C ALA A 510 1.56 -33.54 64.45
N ASP A 511 1.55 -34.50 63.52
CA ASP A 511 0.56 -35.57 63.38
C ASP A 511 -0.91 -35.23 63.10
N SER A 512 -1.20 -34.44 62.07
CA SER A 512 -2.51 -34.55 61.41
C SER A 512 -2.37 -35.00 59.95
N THR A 513 -2.94 -36.18 59.68
CA THR A 513 -3.30 -36.68 58.34
C THR A 513 -4.43 -35.86 57.70
N ASP A 514 -4.71 -34.66 58.21
CA ASP A 514 -5.77 -33.83 57.71
C ASP A 514 -5.39 -33.25 56.35
N PHE A 515 -6.33 -33.41 55.41
CA PHE A 515 -6.40 -32.69 54.15
C PHE A 515 -6.04 -31.22 54.41
N LEU A 516 -5.15 -30.68 53.58
CA LEU A 516 -4.63 -29.30 53.68
C LEU A 516 -5.74 -28.35 54.18
N PRO A 517 -5.74 -27.90 55.44
CA PRO A 517 -6.69 -26.90 55.87
C PRO A 517 -6.05 -25.55 55.58
N VAL A 518 -6.06 -25.18 54.30
CA VAL A 518 -6.41 -23.80 53.97
C VAL A 518 -7.54 -23.95 52.99
N ASP A 519 -8.73 -23.80 53.52
CA ASP A 519 -9.90 -23.35 52.78
C ASP A 519 -9.51 -21.99 52.15
N VAL A 520 -8.70 -22.01 51.08
CA VAL A 520 -8.73 -20.96 50.05
C VAL A 520 -10.04 -21.09 49.28
N SER A 521 -10.70 -22.25 49.42
CA SER A 521 -12.16 -22.35 49.47
C SER A 521 -12.82 -21.52 50.58
N GLY A 522 -12.16 -20.46 51.10
CA GLY A 522 -12.66 -19.49 52.08
C GLY A 522 -14.16 -19.38 52.05
N ASN A 523 -14.86 -20.03 53.00
CA ASN A 523 -16.30 -19.92 53.17
C ASN A 523 -16.78 -18.45 53.17
N ASP A 524 -15.85 -17.50 53.37
CA ASP A 524 -15.98 -16.10 52.99
C ASP A 524 -15.90 -15.86 51.45
N ARG A 525 -17.03 -16.11 50.78
CA ARG A 525 -17.29 -15.70 49.38
C ARG A 525 -16.96 -14.21 49.15
N LEU A 526 -17.17 -13.34 50.13
CA LEU A 526 -16.99 -11.90 50.00
C LEU A 526 -15.50 -11.52 49.90
N PHE A 527 -14.65 -12.14 50.71
CA PHE A 527 -13.19 -11.94 50.65
C PHE A 527 -12.63 -12.33 49.28
N ARG A 528 -13.01 -13.49 48.76
CA ARG A 528 -12.58 -13.96 47.44
C ARG A 528 -12.99 -13.00 46.32
N LEU A 529 -14.24 -12.54 46.32
CA LEU A 529 -14.73 -11.59 45.32
C LEU A 529 -13.98 -10.24 45.39
N LYS A 530 -13.58 -9.79 46.59
CA LYS A 530 -12.74 -8.59 46.74
C LYS A 530 -11.33 -8.80 46.17
N CYS A 531 -10.71 -9.95 46.42
CA CYS A 531 -9.41 -10.29 45.82
C CYS A 531 -9.50 -10.39 44.30
N PHE A 532 -10.53 -11.07 43.78
CA PHE A 532 -10.80 -11.16 42.35
C PHE A 532 -10.96 -9.77 41.72
N HIS A 533 -11.80 -8.92 42.30
CA HIS A 533 -11.98 -7.53 41.85
C HIS A 533 -10.65 -6.77 41.84
N HIS A 534 -9.88 -6.85 42.93
CA HIS A 534 -8.61 -6.15 43.03
C HIS A 534 -7.62 -6.60 41.94
N MET A 535 -7.49 -7.91 41.72
CA MET A 535 -6.61 -8.44 40.67
C MET A 535 -7.08 -8.05 39.27
N MET A 536 -8.38 -8.15 38.99
CA MET A 536 -8.94 -7.73 37.70
C MET A 536 -8.75 -6.22 37.47
N SER A 537 -8.84 -5.38 38.51
CA SER A 537 -8.69 -3.93 38.41
C SER A 537 -7.30 -3.48 37.97
N GLN A 538 -6.28 -4.33 38.16
CA GLN A 538 -4.92 -4.06 37.69
C GLN A 538 -4.80 -4.18 36.15
N PHE A 539 -5.67 -4.96 35.52
CA PHE A 539 -5.71 -5.15 34.07
C PHE A 539 -6.80 -4.31 33.40
N TYR A 540 -7.97 -4.21 34.05
CA TYR A 540 -9.14 -3.49 33.57
C TYR A 540 -9.61 -2.48 34.63
N PRO A 541 -9.14 -1.22 34.55
CA PRO A 541 -9.54 -0.18 35.51
C PRO A 541 -11.05 0.08 35.56
N SER A 542 -11.78 -0.28 34.49
CA SER A 542 -13.24 -0.16 34.37
C SER A 542 -14.02 -1.29 35.06
N VAL A 543 -13.34 -2.27 35.67
CA VAL A 543 -13.98 -3.43 36.26
C VAL A 543 -14.99 -3.04 37.34
N THR A 544 -16.20 -3.59 37.27
CA THR A 544 -17.19 -3.46 38.34
C THR A 544 -17.56 -4.85 38.86
N THR A 545 -17.66 -5.01 40.18
CA THR A 545 -17.98 -6.31 40.78
C THR A 545 -19.12 -6.15 41.76
N ASN A 546 -20.23 -6.85 41.50
CA ASN A 546 -21.34 -6.93 42.42
C ASN A 546 -21.04 -8.00 43.47
N LEU A 547 -20.65 -7.57 44.67
CA LEU A 547 -20.29 -8.47 45.77
C LEU A 547 -21.45 -9.37 46.25
N GLY A 548 -22.70 -9.03 45.95
CA GLY A 548 -23.87 -9.84 46.30
C GLY A 548 -24.13 -10.98 45.33
N THR A 549 -23.98 -10.74 44.03
CA THR A 549 -24.20 -11.75 42.98
C THR A 549 -22.92 -12.50 42.59
N GLY A 550 -21.75 -11.92 42.83
CA GLY A 550 -20.47 -12.42 42.33
C GLY A 550 -20.17 -12.04 40.87
N VAL A 551 -21.09 -11.34 40.22
CA VAL A 551 -20.96 -10.93 38.81
C VAL A 551 -19.94 -9.79 38.70
N CYS A 552 -19.00 -9.95 37.79
CA CYS A 552 -17.99 -8.95 37.46
C CYS A 552 -18.13 -8.52 36.01
N THR A 553 -18.08 -7.24 35.69
CA THR A 553 -18.15 -6.75 34.31
C THR A 553 -16.93 -5.93 33.95
N VAL A 554 -16.43 -6.11 32.73
CA VAL A 554 -15.30 -5.37 32.16
C VAL A 554 -15.64 -4.86 30.77
N GLU A 555 -15.15 -3.67 30.43
CA GLU A 555 -15.21 -3.13 29.07
C GLU A 555 -13.89 -3.44 28.35
N LEU A 556 -13.98 -4.11 27.20
CA LEU A 556 -12.83 -4.45 26.35
C LEU A 556 -12.46 -3.26 25.46
N GLU A 557 -11.21 -3.24 24.97
CA GLU A 557 -10.71 -2.12 24.14
C GLU A 557 -11.46 -1.97 22.79
N ASP A 558 -12.11 -3.04 22.30
CA ASP A 558 -12.98 -3.02 21.12
C ASP A 558 -14.42 -2.51 21.41
N GLY A 559 -14.66 -2.08 22.65
CA GLY A 559 -15.92 -1.59 23.17
C GLY A 559 -16.99 -2.68 23.33
N GLN A 560 -16.61 -3.96 23.40
CA GLN A 560 -17.50 -5.01 23.91
C GLN A 560 -17.50 -5.00 25.44
N THR A 561 -18.60 -5.45 26.04
CA THR A 561 -18.68 -5.66 27.48
C THR A 561 -18.72 -7.16 27.76
N ALA A 562 -17.83 -7.61 28.63
CA ALA A 562 -17.78 -8.99 29.10
C ALA A 562 -18.28 -9.08 30.54
N THR A 563 -19.20 -9.99 30.78
CA THR A 563 -19.73 -10.35 32.09
C THR A 563 -19.07 -11.64 32.54
N ILE A 564 -18.58 -11.66 33.77
CA ILE A 564 -17.78 -12.75 34.32
C ILE A 564 -18.49 -13.29 35.57
N THR A 565 -18.84 -14.58 35.55
CA THR A 565 -19.46 -15.32 36.65
C THR A 565 -18.49 -16.35 37.23
N ASP A 566 -18.63 -16.63 38.53
CA ASP A 566 -17.81 -17.60 39.27
C ASP A 566 -16.30 -17.46 39.07
N CYS A 567 -15.85 -16.21 38.85
CA CYS A 567 -14.47 -15.81 38.60
C CYS A 567 -13.81 -16.42 37.33
N ILE A 568 -14.57 -17.07 36.44
CA ILE A 568 -14.00 -17.75 35.25
C ILE A 568 -14.92 -17.78 34.02
N GLU A 569 -16.23 -17.87 34.19
CA GLU A 569 -17.18 -17.98 33.09
C GLU A 569 -17.36 -16.62 32.41
N ILE A 570 -17.38 -16.56 31.07
CA ILE A 570 -17.46 -15.30 30.31
C ILE A 570 -18.69 -15.28 29.40
N GLU A 571 -19.55 -14.30 29.59
CA GLU A 571 -20.65 -13.94 28.69
C GLU A 571 -20.36 -12.59 28.02
N LEU A 572 -20.52 -12.51 26.70
CA LEU A 572 -20.34 -11.29 25.92
C LEU A 572 -21.71 -10.70 25.54
N ASP A 573 -21.85 -9.36 25.57
CA ASP A 573 -23.09 -8.71 25.15
C ASP A 573 -23.34 -8.89 23.63
N ASP A 574 -24.53 -9.40 23.26
CA ASP A 574 -24.94 -9.86 21.92
C ASP A 574 -25.05 -8.74 20.86
N ASN A 575 -24.90 -7.48 21.26
CA ASN A 575 -25.21 -6.32 20.39
C ASN A 575 -24.14 -5.98 19.34
N LYS A 576 -22.96 -6.59 19.40
CA LYS A 576 -21.95 -6.56 18.32
C LYS A 576 -21.76 -8.00 17.86
N LYS A 577 -21.30 -8.25 16.62
CA LYS A 577 -20.85 -9.60 16.20
C LYS A 577 -19.72 -10.05 17.14
N SER A 578 -20.11 -10.65 18.26
CA SER A 578 -19.28 -11.02 19.39
C SER A 578 -18.51 -12.26 18.97
N SER A 579 -17.29 -12.03 18.50
CA SER A 579 -16.36 -13.11 18.22
C SER A 579 -15.69 -13.47 19.54
N TYR A 580 -16.04 -14.62 20.12
CA TYR A 580 -15.29 -15.25 21.22
C TYR A 580 -13.81 -15.53 20.87
N PHE A 581 -13.43 -15.32 19.61
CA PHE A 581 -12.08 -15.42 19.06
C PHE A 581 -11.44 -14.04 18.78
N SER A 582 -11.99 -12.94 19.32
CA SER A 582 -11.31 -11.64 19.24
C SER A 582 -10.03 -11.66 20.07
N ALA A 583 -9.02 -10.89 19.66
CA ALA A 583 -7.76 -10.79 20.41
C ALA A 583 -7.97 -10.29 21.85
N GLU A 584 -8.96 -9.41 22.06
CA GLU A 584 -9.30 -8.87 23.38
C GLU A 584 -9.95 -9.93 24.28
N VAL A 585 -10.82 -10.78 23.73
CA VAL A 585 -11.44 -11.89 24.49
C VAL A 585 -10.39 -12.94 24.86
N GLU A 586 -9.44 -13.26 23.97
CA GLU A 586 -8.33 -14.16 24.28
C GLU A 586 -7.41 -13.59 25.37
N ARG A 587 -7.14 -12.27 25.34
CA ARG A 587 -6.42 -11.57 26.40
C ARG A 587 -7.16 -11.66 27.74
N LEU A 588 -8.48 -11.45 27.74
CA LEU A 588 -9.32 -11.58 28.94
C LEU A 588 -9.27 -13.01 29.51
N LYS A 589 -9.42 -14.05 28.67
CA LYS A 589 -9.32 -15.46 29.09
C LYS A 589 -7.97 -15.76 29.74
N MET A 590 -6.87 -15.26 29.16
CA MET A 590 -5.52 -15.44 29.70
C MET A 590 -5.37 -14.78 31.08
N ILE A 591 -5.89 -13.57 31.25
CA ILE A 591 -5.89 -12.86 32.54
C ILE A 591 -6.72 -13.62 33.57
N LEU A 592 -7.94 -14.04 33.21
CA LEU A 592 -8.82 -14.79 34.10
C LEU A 592 -8.21 -16.10 34.54
N LYS A 593 -7.54 -16.83 33.64
CA LYS A 593 -6.82 -18.05 33.99
C LYS A 593 -5.76 -17.79 35.06
N ARG A 594 -5.00 -16.69 34.94
CA ARG A 594 -4.00 -16.30 35.95
C ARG A 594 -4.66 -15.98 37.29
N VAL A 595 -5.66 -15.09 37.28
CA VAL A 595 -6.37 -14.66 38.50
C VAL A 595 -7.06 -15.84 39.19
N TYR A 596 -7.71 -16.70 38.42
CA TYR A 596 -8.38 -17.90 38.91
C TYR A 596 -7.40 -18.85 39.57
N LEU A 597 -6.22 -19.12 38.97
CA LEU A 597 -5.20 -19.99 39.57
C LEU A 597 -4.61 -19.40 40.85
N THR A 598 -4.52 -18.07 40.95
CA THR A 598 -4.13 -17.41 42.20
C THR A 598 -5.19 -17.59 43.30
N LEU A 599 -6.48 -17.58 42.95
CA LEU A 599 -7.60 -17.73 43.90
C LEU A 599 -7.93 -19.19 44.23
N PHE A 600 -7.77 -20.09 43.27
CA PHE A 600 -8.11 -21.51 43.32
C PHE A 600 -6.90 -22.35 42.90
N PRO A 601 -5.82 -22.34 43.71
CA PRO A 601 -4.58 -23.02 43.36
C PRO A 601 -4.65 -24.56 43.44
N ILE A 602 -5.79 -25.10 43.87
CA ILE A 602 -6.16 -26.53 43.82
C ILE A 602 -7.57 -26.56 43.21
N PRO A 603 -7.77 -27.13 42.01
CA PRO A 603 -9.09 -27.20 41.39
C PRO A 603 -10.07 -27.98 42.27
N ALA A 604 -11.25 -27.43 42.54
CA ALA A 604 -12.36 -28.19 43.11
C ALA A 604 -13.02 -29.01 41.98
N ASP A 605 -12.85 -30.32 42.03
CA ASP A 605 -13.65 -31.42 41.49
C ASP A 605 -14.26 -31.35 40.06
N GLN A 606 -13.87 -30.41 39.19
CA GLN A 606 -14.35 -30.38 37.79
C GLN A 606 -13.19 -30.20 36.81
N GLY A 607 -12.99 -31.22 35.97
CA GLY A 607 -11.88 -31.36 35.05
C GLY A 607 -11.76 -30.21 34.05
N TRP A 608 -10.54 -29.75 33.85
CA TRP A 608 -10.18 -28.80 32.81
C TRP A 608 -10.32 -29.45 31.43
N CYS A 609 -10.99 -28.76 30.50
CA CYS A 609 -10.92 -29.06 29.07
C CYS A 609 -9.60 -28.52 28.49
N ASP A 610 -9.10 -29.11 27.40
CA ASP A 610 -7.93 -28.66 26.63
C ASP A 610 -8.04 -27.19 26.17
N CYS A 611 -9.23 -26.58 26.19
CA CYS A 611 -9.45 -25.15 25.93
C CYS A 611 -9.08 -24.23 27.12
N GLY A 612 -8.83 -24.77 28.32
CA GLY A 612 -8.50 -24.00 29.50
C GLY A 612 -9.69 -23.43 30.29
N MET A 613 -10.92 -23.93 30.06
CA MET A 613 -12.15 -23.51 30.75
C MET A 613 -12.82 -24.71 31.44
N ILE A 614 -13.52 -24.45 32.55
CA ILE A 614 -14.50 -25.39 33.12
C ILE A 614 -15.82 -25.15 32.36
N HIS A 615 -16.27 -26.14 31.60
CA HIS A 615 -17.61 -26.12 31.02
C HIS A 615 -18.56 -26.78 32.02
N GLY A 616 -19.55 -26.04 32.53
CA GLY A 616 -20.67 -26.63 33.27
C GLY A 616 -21.32 -27.74 32.44
N ALA A 617 -21.61 -28.88 33.06
CA ALA A 617 -22.03 -30.12 32.41
C ALA A 617 -23.01 -29.90 31.24
N GLU A 618 -22.59 -30.22 30.01
CA GLU A 618 -23.51 -30.40 28.90
C GLU A 618 -24.39 -31.64 29.17
N PRO A 619 -25.72 -31.55 29.00
CA PRO A 619 -26.59 -32.71 29.14
C PRO A 619 -26.32 -33.70 28.00
N LEU A 620 -25.83 -34.90 28.35
CA LEU A 620 -25.73 -35.99 27.38
C LEU A 620 -27.13 -36.38 26.87
N PRO A 621 -27.31 -36.66 25.57
CA PRO A 621 -28.58 -37.13 25.04
C PRO A 621 -28.95 -38.50 25.63
N GLU A 622 -30.19 -38.64 26.11
CA GLU A 622 -30.78 -39.94 26.43
C GLU A 622 -30.87 -40.79 25.16
N GLU A 623 -29.89 -41.67 24.91
CA GLU A 623 -30.00 -42.91 24.11
C GLU A 623 -28.61 -43.61 24.01
N ALA A 624 -28.21 -44.33 25.06
CA ALA A 624 -27.29 -45.47 25.00
C ALA A 624 -27.22 -46.18 26.37
N VAL A 625 -28.15 -47.12 26.57
CA VAL A 625 -27.98 -48.30 27.45
C VAL A 625 -27.57 -49.47 26.56
#